data_AF-A0A1G9GY81-F1
#
_entry.id   AF-A0A1G9GY81-F1
#
_cell.length_a   1.000
_cell.length_b   1.000
_cell.length_c   1.000
_cell.angle_alpha   90.00
_cell.angle_beta   90.00
_cell.angle_gamma   90.00
#
_symmetry.space_group_name_H-M   'P 1'
#
loop_
_entity.id
_entity.type
_entity.pdbx_description
1 polymer ?
#
loop_
_entity_poly.entity_id
_entity_poly.type
_entity_poly.pdbx_seq_one_letter_code
_entity_poly.pdbx_strand_id
1 'polypeptide(L)'
;MTRYRTVFAFFEPRVAVLVAALFLLAGTPAWAQETLKLNLRVWLEGAYQPQADTMRTDLQQKGVLATYYSAQGDSISPIGQRMASGYAVPARAVDVVKLELRTDPNVTTPLATGYAWLLNDGTIRDFKTGQRTYAEITTALPGGNYYVVIKHRNHLPVMSAEAIWLSTSSPETSVYHPLAGSYDLGDLEHVYGAGAKPLSGMRYGMIAGDGYQDSRYETNANDFNQVTAGVREGIGFLSPVYDPRDVDLSGEINARDYKIASRANDALYFAGFKAGQP
;
A
#
# COMPACT_ATOMS: atom_id res chain seq x y z
N MET A 1 11.80 14.58 53.37
CA MET A 1 12.91 14.34 52.42
C MET A 1 13.11 12.84 52.30
N THR A 2 12.44 12.19 51.35
CA THR A 2 12.44 10.73 51.24
C THR A 2 13.01 10.35 49.89
N ARG A 3 14.11 9.59 49.92
CA ARG A 3 14.92 9.20 48.76
C ARG A 3 14.22 8.12 47.94
N TYR A 4 14.18 8.29 46.62
CA TYR A 4 13.87 7.22 45.68
C TYR A 4 15.01 6.19 45.71
N ARG A 5 14.68 4.91 45.95
CA ARG A 5 15.58 3.79 45.74
C ARG A 5 14.90 2.82 44.78
N THR A 6 15.40 2.81 43.55
CA THR A 6 15.07 1.88 42.49
C THR A 6 15.45 0.47 42.93
N VAL A 7 14.51 -0.48 42.90
CA VAL A 7 14.79 -1.91 43.06
C VAL A 7 14.19 -2.63 41.86
N PHE A 8 15.06 -2.95 40.90
CA PHE A 8 14.83 -4.04 39.95
C PHE A 8 15.29 -5.32 40.64
N ALA A 9 14.36 -6.24 40.93
CA ALA A 9 14.72 -7.62 41.24
C ALA A 9 13.51 -8.56 41.13
N PHE A 10 13.64 -9.53 40.21
CA PHE A 10 13.05 -10.87 40.22
C PHE A 10 11.51 -11.00 40.19
N PHE A 11 10.99 -11.27 38.99
CA PHE A 11 9.65 -11.84 38.82
C PHE A 11 9.71 -13.37 38.83
N GLU A 12 9.02 -13.99 39.79
CA GLU A 12 8.81 -15.44 39.83
C GLU A 12 7.79 -15.91 38.76
N PRO A 13 7.83 -17.20 38.33
CA PRO A 13 7.05 -17.71 37.19
C PRO A 13 5.52 -17.71 37.39
N ARG A 14 5.03 -17.43 38.61
CA ARG A 14 3.61 -17.53 38.95
C ARG A 14 2.79 -16.27 38.68
N VAL A 15 3.45 -15.11 38.47
CA VAL A 15 2.75 -13.85 38.13
C VAL A 15 2.50 -13.72 36.63
N ALA A 16 3.31 -14.38 35.78
CA ALA A 16 3.12 -14.35 34.33
C ALA A 16 1.78 -14.96 33.87
N VAL A 17 1.27 -15.97 34.61
CA VAL A 17 0.01 -16.64 34.26
C VAL A 17 -1.22 -15.80 34.64
N LEU A 18 -1.15 -15.01 35.71
CA LEU A 18 -2.24 -14.10 36.10
C LEU A 18 -2.29 -12.82 35.27
N VAL A 19 -1.13 -12.33 34.81
CA VAL A 19 -1.08 -11.18 33.89
C VAL A 19 -1.60 -11.56 32.50
N ALA A 20 -1.30 -12.76 32.00
CA ALA A 20 -1.83 -13.24 30.73
C ALA A 20 -3.35 -13.50 30.77
N ALA A 21 -3.88 -14.00 31.90
CA ALA A 21 -5.32 -14.28 32.04
C ALA A 21 -6.19 -13.02 32.17
N LEU A 22 -5.64 -11.90 32.68
CA LEU A 22 -6.38 -10.64 32.81
C LEU A 22 -6.53 -9.90 31.46
N PHE A 23 -5.71 -10.22 30.44
CA PHE A 23 -5.82 -9.63 29.11
C PHE A 23 -6.95 -10.20 28.24
N LEU A 24 -7.55 -11.33 28.64
CA LEU A 24 -8.67 -11.94 27.92
C LEU A 24 -10.01 -11.18 28.08
N LEU A 25 -10.08 -10.17 28.96
CA LEU A 25 -11.32 -9.44 29.28
C LEU A 25 -11.25 -7.91 29.09
N ALA A 26 -10.07 -7.31 28.84
CA ALA A 26 -9.89 -5.85 28.83
C ALA A 26 -9.40 -5.24 27.51
N GLY A 27 -9.17 -6.06 26.47
CA GLY A 27 -8.48 -5.61 25.26
C GLY A 27 -6.96 -5.46 25.46
N THR A 28 -6.22 -5.31 24.37
CA THR A 28 -4.77 -5.13 24.38
C THR A 28 -4.43 -3.78 25.03
N PRO A 29 -3.45 -3.72 25.96
CA PRO A 29 -3.06 -2.47 26.58
C PRO A 29 -2.38 -1.56 25.55
N ALA A 30 -2.49 -0.24 25.69
CA ALA A 30 -1.96 0.75 24.72
C ALA A 30 -0.42 0.68 24.47
N TRP A 31 0.31 -0.12 25.26
CA TRP A 31 1.74 -0.39 25.08
C TRP A 31 2.04 -1.75 24.44
N ALA A 32 1.04 -2.63 24.25
CA ALA A 32 1.19 -3.86 23.49
C ALA A 32 1.01 -3.55 22.01
N GLN A 33 2.06 -3.81 21.23
CA GLN A 33 2.04 -3.65 19.80
C GLN A 33 1.72 -5.00 19.16
N GLU A 34 0.65 -5.04 18.38
CA GLU A 34 0.23 -6.18 17.58
C GLU A 34 0.70 -5.99 16.12
N THR A 35 0.89 -7.09 15.40
CA THR A 35 1.17 -7.05 13.95
C THR A 35 0.01 -7.67 13.21
N LEU A 36 -0.85 -6.83 12.65
CA LEU A 36 -1.95 -7.27 11.79
C LEU A 36 -1.40 -7.69 10.44
N LYS A 37 -1.85 -8.84 9.95
CA LYS A 37 -1.41 -9.43 8.68
C LYS A 37 -2.51 -9.34 7.64
N LEU A 38 -2.13 -8.95 6.42
CA LEU A 38 -3.04 -8.70 5.31
C LEU A 38 -2.59 -9.47 4.07
N ASN A 39 -3.43 -10.36 3.54
CA ASN A 39 -3.18 -11.02 2.26
C ASN A 39 -4.04 -10.34 1.20
N LEU A 40 -3.40 -9.49 0.38
CA LEU A 40 -4.07 -8.62 -0.58
C LEU A 40 -3.45 -8.78 -1.96
N ARG A 41 -4.25 -8.53 -2.99
CA ARG A 41 -3.79 -8.35 -4.38
C ARG A 41 -4.39 -7.10 -5.00
N VAL A 42 -3.60 -6.42 -5.83
CA VAL A 42 -4.02 -5.24 -6.60
C VAL A 42 -3.24 -5.15 -7.90
N TRP A 43 -3.79 -4.45 -8.89
CA TRP A 43 -3.16 -4.24 -10.20
C TRP A 43 -3.04 -2.75 -10.50
N LEU A 44 -1.98 -2.35 -11.19
CA LEU A 44 -1.74 -0.98 -11.62
C LEU A 44 -1.93 -0.88 -13.13
N GLU A 45 -2.83 0.00 -13.59
CA GLU A 45 -3.04 0.24 -15.02
C GLU A 45 -1.72 0.50 -15.76
N GLY A 46 -0.87 1.38 -15.21
CA GLY A 46 0.35 1.82 -15.88
C GLY A 46 1.34 0.70 -16.13
N ALA A 47 1.55 -0.17 -15.14
CA ALA A 47 2.53 -1.26 -15.22
C ALA A 47 1.97 -2.53 -15.88
N TYR A 48 0.66 -2.69 -15.99
CA TYR A 48 0.04 -3.93 -16.45
C TYR A 48 0.37 -4.29 -17.91
N GLN A 49 0.56 -5.59 -18.16
CA GLN A 49 0.90 -6.18 -19.45
C GLN A 49 -0.16 -7.21 -19.86
N PRO A 50 -1.12 -6.81 -20.72
CA PRO A 50 -2.24 -7.65 -21.16
C PRO A 50 -1.89 -9.07 -21.62
N GLN A 51 -0.77 -9.22 -22.33
CA GLN A 51 -0.38 -10.48 -22.95
C GLN A 51 0.23 -11.46 -21.95
N ALA A 52 0.88 -10.96 -20.91
CA ALA A 52 1.55 -11.76 -19.90
C ALA A 52 0.67 -11.98 -18.66
N ASP A 53 -0.41 -11.19 -18.51
CA ASP A 53 -1.22 -11.13 -17.29
C ASP A 53 -0.37 -10.82 -16.04
N THR A 54 0.62 -9.94 -16.23
CA THR A 54 1.57 -9.49 -15.19
C THR A 54 1.77 -7.99 -15.23
N MET A 55 2.46 -7.42 -14.25
CA MET A 55 2.96 -6.04 -14.29
C MET A 55 4.45 -5.98 -14.61
N ARG A 56 4.88 -4.89 -15.23
CA ARG A 56 6.31 -4.60 -15.45
C ARG A 56 7.01 -4.33 -14.13
N THR A 57 8.30 -4.68 -14.09
CA THR A 57 9.19 -4.43 -12.93
C THR A 57 10.35 -3.54 -13.35
N ASP A 58 10.12 -2.60 -14.26
CA ASP A 58 11.18 -1.81 -14.92
C ASP A 58 12.00 -1.02 -13.89
N LEU A 59 11.34 -0.41 -12.89
CA LEU A 59 12.01 0.32 -11.80
C LEU A 59 12.90 -0.58 -10.94
N GLN A 60 12.50 -1.83 -10.72
CA GLN A 60 13.30 -2.81 -9.99
C GLN A 60 14.53 -3.20 -10.81
N GLN A 61 14.32 -3.54 -12.09
CA GLN A 61 15.37 -4.01 -13.00
C GLN A 61 16.42 -2.93 -13.27
N LYS A 62 15.98 -1.67 -13.34
CA LYS A 62 16.84 -0.49 -13.50
C LYS A 62 17.51 -0.04 -12.19
N GLY A 63 17.27 -0.73 -11.07
CA GLY A 63 17.85 -0.38 -9.76
C GLY A 63 17.29 0.91 -9.13
N VAL A 64 16.23 1.49 -9.70
CA VAL A 64 15.61 2.73 -9.26
C VAL A 64 15.01 2.56 -7.87
N LEU A 65 14.26 1.48 -7.63
CA LEU A 65 13.67 1.20 -6.31
C LEU A 65 14.75 1.04 -5.23
N ALA A 66 15.81 0.27 -5.52
CA ALA A 66 16.89 0.08 -4.57
C ALA A 66 17.57 1.42 -4.23
N THR A 67 17.90 2.22 -5.24
CA THR A 67 18.53 3.54 -5.05
C THR A 67 17.64 4.46 -4.22
N TYR A 68 16.35 4.51 -4.56
CA TYR A 68 15.41 5.42 -3.94
C TYR A 68 15.12 5.05 -2.47
N TYR A 69 14.93 3.76 -2.17
CA TYR A 69 14.56 3.31 -0.83
C TYR A 69 15.77 3.00 0.08
N SER A 70 16.96 2.79 -0.48
CA SER A 70 18.21 2.60 0.28
C SER A 70 18.93 3.91 0.65
N ALA A 71 18.60 5.04 -0.01
CA ALA A 71 19.26 6.31 0.21
C ALA A 71 19.15 6.77 1.69
N GLN A 72 20.24 6.63 2.43
CA GLN A 72 20.44 7.26 3.72
C GLN A 72 20.72 8.76 3.53
N GLY A 73 19.69 9.60 3.42
CA GLY A 73 19.85 11.07 3.42
C GLY A 73 18.51 11.80 3.39
N ASP A 74 18.38 12.89 4.17
CA ASP A 74 17.21 13.68 4.65
C ASP A 74 15.94 13.86 3.79
N SER A 75 15.90 13.38 2.54
CA SER A 75 14.67 13.35 1.76
C SER A 75 13.83 12.12 2.13
N ILE A 76 12.55 12.37 2.40
CA ILE A 76 11.51 11.38 2.70
C ILE A 76 11.01 10.83 1.35
N SER A 77 10.84 9.50 1.23
CA SER A 77 10.19 8.86 0.07
C SER A 77 8.79 9.46 -0.21
N PRO A 78 8.16 9.40 -1.40
CA PRO A 78 6.82 9.95 -1.59
C PRO A 78 5.79 9.23 -0.70
N ILE A 79 6.16 8.03 -0.24
CA ILE A 79 5.42 7.25 0.75
C ILE A 79 6.01 7.38 2.17
N GLY A 80 6.80 8.40 2.50
CA GLY A 80 7.14 8.64 3.91
C GLY A 80 8.24 7.75 4.53
N GLN A 81 8.69 6.68 3.86
CA GLN A 81 9.49 5.64 4.52
C GLN A 81 10.77 5.23 3.75
N ARG A 82 11.86 5.03 4.48
CA ARG A 82 13.10 4.38 4.00
C ARG A 82 13.14 2.92 4.42
N MET A 83 13.84 2.09 3.66
CA MET A 83 14.14 0.72 4.09
C MET A 83 15.09 0.75 5.29
N ALA A 84 14.77 -0.01 6.33
CA ALA A 84 15.69 -0.18 7.46
C ALA A 84 16.86 -1.09 7.07
N SER A 85 17.93 -1.08 7.88
CA SER A 85 19.05 -2.01 7.65
C SER A 85 18.57 -3.46 7.62
N GLY A 86 19.05 -4.22 6.63
CA GLY A 86 18.65 -5.61 6.41
C GLY A 86 17.32 -5.80 5.66
N TYR A 87 16.66 -4.72 5.23
CA TYR A 87 15.52 -4.80 4.31
C TYR A 87 16.04 -4.91 2.87
N ALA A 88 15.27 -5.55 2.00
CA ALA A 88 15.65 -5.75 0.60
C ALA A 88 14.48 -5.49 -0.35
N VAL A 89 14.80 -4.99 -1.55
CA VAL A 89 13.83 -4.88 -2.65
C VAL A 89 13.62 -6.26 -3.28
N PRO A 90 12.39 -6.78 -3.36
CA PRO A 90 12.11 -8.07 -3.97
C PRO A 90 12.44 -8.09 -5.47
N ALA A 91 12.87 -9.24 -5.99
CA ALA A 91 13.23 -9.39 -7.41
C ALA A 91 12.06 -9.12 -8.37
N ARG A 92 10.82 -9.35 -7.92
CA ARG A 92 9.59 -9.19 -8.71
C ARG A 92 8.81 -7.92 -8.35
N ALA A 93 9.44 -6.98 -7.65
CA ALA A 93 8.79 -5.76 -7.20
C ALA A 93 8.40 -4.86 -8.39
N VAL A 94 7.16 -4.40 -8.38
CA VAL A 94 6.66 -3.34 -9.26
C VAL A 94 6.92 -2.00 -8.58
N ASP A 95 6.41 -1.84 -7.36
CA ASP A 95 6.61 -0.67 -6.52
C ASP A 95 6.20 -0.92 -5.05
N VAL A 96 6.28 0.10 -4.19
CA VAL A 96 5.71 0.10 -2.84
C VAL A 96 4.31 0.70 -2.84
N VAL A 97 3.40 0.06 -2.10
CA VAL A 97 2.08 0.60 -1.77
C VAL A 97 2.01 1.00 -0.30
N LYS A 98 1.21 2.04 -0.02
CA LYS A 98 0.80 2.39 1.35
C LYS A 98 -0.54 1.74 1.66
N LEU A 99 -0.60 1.07 2.80
CA LEU A 99 -1.80 0.46 3.34
C LEU A 99 -2.35 1.35 4.46
N GLU A 100 -3.66 1.56 4.48
CA GLU A 100 -4.35 2.30 5.54
C GLU A 100 -5.53 1.47 6.06
N LEU A 101 -5.69 1.41 7.39
CA LEU A 101 -6.84 0.78 8.04
C LEU A 101 -7.89 1.81 8.42
N ARG A 102 -9.15 1.51 8.15
CA ARG A 102 -10.31 2.36 8.51
C ARG A 102 -11.39 1.52 9.17
N THR A 103 -12.17 2.15 10.05
CA THR A 103 -13.37 1.53 10.66
C THR A 103 -14.61 1.67 9.79
N ASP A 104 -14.66 2.70 8.95
CA ASP A 104 -15.82 3.07 8.16
C ASP A 104 -15.35 3.63 6.80
N PRO A 105 -16.05 3.33 5.70
CA PRO A 105 -15.66 3.79 4.37
C PRO A 105 -15.64 5.32 4.22
N ASN A 106 -16.45 6.05 4.99
CA ASN A 106 -16.57 7.51 4.94
C ASN A 106 -15.53 8.23 5.81
N VAL A 107 -14.87 7.52 6.72
CA VAL A 107 -13.82 8.11 7.57
C VAL A 107 -12.53 8.21 6.78
N THR A 108 -12.06 9.43 6.54
CA THR A 108 -10.84 9.67 5.75
C THR A 108 -9.55 9.55 6.58
N THR A 109 -9.65 9.61 7.91
CA THR A 109 -8.50 9.46 8.81
C THR A 109 -8.15 7.98 9.05
N PRO A 110 -6.94 7.53 8.73
CA PRO A 110 -6.55 6.15 8.95
C PRO A 110 -6.27 5.87 10.43
N LEU A 111 -6.67 4.70 10.93
CA LEU A 111 -6.34 4.23 12.28
C LEU A 111 -4.89 3.79 12.40
N ALA A 112 -4.38 3.16 11.35
CA ALA A 112 -3.02 2.66 11.25
C ALA A 112 -2.59 2.66 9.79
N THR A 113 -1.29 2.79 9.57
CA THR A 113 -0.72 2.74 8.23
C THR A 113 0.48 1.80 8.20
N GLY A 114 0.73 1.21 7.04
CA GLY A 114 1.91 0.42 6.77
C GLY A 114 2.30 0.52 5.32
N TYR A 115 3.42 -0.10 4.99
CA TYR A 115 3.93 -0.16 3.63
C TYR A 115 4.20 -1.61 3.26
N ALA A 116 4.14 -1.89 1.97
CA ALA A 116 4.24 -3.23 1.46
C ALA A 116 4.73 -3.21 0.01
N TRP A 117 5.42 -4.25 -0.41
CA TRP A 117 5.84 -4.41 -1.80
C TRP A 117 4.70 -4.97 -2.63
N LEU A 118 4.39 -4.30 -3.74
CA LEU A 118 3.55 -4.85 -4.80
C LEU A 118 4.43 -5.64 -5.76
N LEU A 119 4.12 -6.92 -5.96
CA LEU A 119 4.82 -7.77 -6.93
C LEU A 119 4.10 -7.83 -8.27
N ASN A 120 4.80 -8.31 -9.30
CA ASN A 120 4.29 -8.34 -10.67
C ASN A 120 3.09 -9.27 -10.93
N ASP A 121 2.75 -10.15 -9.98
CA ASP A 121 1.54 -10.98 -9.99
C ASP A 121 0.39 -10.36 -9.19
N GLY A 122 0.52 -9.07 -8.87
CA GLY A 122 -0.42 -8.28 -8.09
C GLY A 122 -0.37 -8.52 -6.58
N THR A 123 0.37 -9.52 -6.11
CA THR A 123 0.37 -9.84 -4.67
C THR A 123 1.11 -8.77 -3.88
N ILE A 124 0.57 -8.44 -2.70
CA ILE A 124 1.15 -7.48 -1.77
C ILE A 124 1.86 -8.23 -0.64
N ARG A 125 3.13 -7.89 -0.41
CA ARG A 125 4.07 -8.62 0.45
C ARG A 125 4.70 -7.72 1.51
N ASP A 126 5.23 -8.32 2.56
CA ASP A 126 5.89 -7.59 3.64
C ASP A 126 6.97 -6.63 3.15
N PHE A 127 7.05 -5.43 3.74
CA PHE A 127 8.04 -4.44 3.31
C PHE A 127 9.49 -4.82 3.63
N LYS A 128 9.70 -5.74 4.57
CA LYS A 128 11.04 -6.13 5.03
C LYS A 128 11.81 -6.94 3.98
N THR A 129 11.16 -7.97 3.45
CA THR A 129 11.79 -8.94 2.54
C THR A 129 11.02 -9.11 1.24
N GLY A 130 9.72 -8.80 1.25
CA GLY A 130 8.73 -9.15 0.24
C GLY A 130 8.63 -10.65 -0.06
N GLN A 131 9.03 -11.50 0.88
CA GLN A 131 8.97 -12.96 0.75
C GLN A 131 7.76 -13.57 1.46
N ARG A 132 7.20 -12.90 2.47
CA ARG A 132 6.02 -13.39 3.18
C ARG A 132 4.79 -13.28 2.30
N THR A 133 3.83 -14.18 2.47
CA THR A 133 2.56 -14.22 1.71
C THR A 133 1.55 -13.15 2.09
N TYR A 134 1.95 -12.22 2.94
CA TYR A 134 1.10 -11.17 3.48
C TYR A 134 1.93 -9.93 3.77
N ALA A 135 1.27 -8.77 3.78
CA ALA A 135 1.77 -7.54 4.35
C ALA A 135 1.49 -7.46 5.86
N GLU A 136 2.18 -6.53 6.52
CA GLU A 136 2.12 -6.34 7.97
C GLU A 136 1.88 -4.87 8.31
N ILE A 137 0.97 -4.62 9.25
CA ILE A 137 0.80 -3.31 9.89
C ILE A 137 0.98 -3.50 11.39
N THR A 138 2.04 -2.90 11.93
CA THR A 138 2.34 -2.96 13.37
C THR A 138 1.65 -1.81 14.09
N THR A 139 0.74 -2.11 15.00
CA THR A 139 -0.23 -1.15 15.57
C THR A 139 -0.66 -1.58 16.98
N ALA A 140 -1.29 -0.68 17.74
CA ALA A 140 -1.95 -1.04 19.02
C ALA A 140 -3.37 -1.60 18.82
N LEU A 141 -3.86 -1.67 17.57
CA LEU A 141 -5.17 -2.20 17.25
C LEU A 141 -5.20 -3.73 17.41
N PRO A 142 -6.27 -4.29 17.99
CA PRO A 142 -6.46 -5.72 18.07
C PRO A 142 -6.83 -6.32 16.69
N GLY A 143 -6.87 -7.64 16.59
CA GLY A 143 -7.54 -8.31 15.47
C GLY A 143 -9.02 -7.89 15.39
N GLY A 144 -9.53 -7.69 14.18
CA GLY A 144 -10.83 -7.05 13.95
C GLY A 144 -11.17 -6.89 12.47
N ASN A 145 -12.39 -6.45 12.20
CA ASN A 145 -12.82 -6.09 10.84
C ASN A 145 -12.41 -4.66 10.51
N TYR A 146 -11.70 -4.48 9.39
CA TYR A 146 -11.23 -3.17 8.92
C TYR A 146 -11.43 -3.02 7.43
N TYR A 147 -11.82 -1.82 6.99
CA TYR A 147 -11.65 -1.44 5.60
C TYR A 147 -10.17 -1.19 5.34
N VAL A 148 -9.68 -1.66 4.20
CA VAL A 148 -8.29 -1.52 3.80
C VAL A 148 -8.21 -0.63 2.56
N VAL A 149 -7.45 0.47 2.67
CA VAL A 149 -7.16 1.36 1.54
C VAL A 149 -5.74 1.11 1.07
N ILE A 150 -5.58 0.94 -0.24
CA ILE A 150 -4.29 0.83 -0.91
C ILE A 150 -4.06 2.12 -1.68
N LYS A 151 -2.99 2.82 -1.32
CA LYS A 151 -2.55 4.04 -2.00
C LYS A 151 -1.24 3.79 -2.72
N HIS A 152 -1.11 4.38 -3.89
CA HIS A 152 0.08 4.33 -4.72
C HIS A 152 0.50 5.75 -5.11
N ARG A 153 1.76 5.96 -5.52
CA ARG A 153 2.34 7.30 -5.73
C ARG A 153 1.78 8.09 -6.92
N ASN A 154 1.23 7.38 -7.90
CA ASN A 154 0.83 7.91 -9.21
C ASN A 154 -0.50 7.30 -9.73
N HIS A 155 -1.21 6.56 -8.88
CA HIS A 155 -2.50 5.94 -9.19
C HIS A 155 -3.52 6.27 -8.10
N LEU A 156 -4.78 6.43 -8.50
CA LEU A 156 -5.88 6.65 -7.58
C LEU A 156 -6.00 5.50 -6.57
N PRO A 157 -6.24 5.81 -5.29
CA PRO A 157 -6.33 4.80 -4.26
C PRO A 157 -7.61 3.96 -4.39
N VAL A 158 -7.52 2.70 -4.00
CA VAL A 158 -8.64 1.75 -3.96
C VAL A 158 -8.89 1.30 -2.52
N MET A 159 -10.13 0.96 -2.20
CA MET A 159 -10.53 0.48 -0.88
C MET A 159 -11.29 -0.82 -1.02
N SER A 160 -11.17 -1.71 -0.02
CA SER A 160 -11.99 -2.93 0.05
C SER A 160 -13.48 -2.59 0.07
N ALA A 161 -14.30 -3.32 -0.69
CA ALA A 161 -15.75 -3.12 -0.75
C ALA A 161 -16.43 -3.34 0.62
N GLU A 162 -15.86 -4.23 1.42
CA GLU A 162 -16.31 -4.56 2.76
C GLU A 162 -15.15 -4.54 3.77
N ALA A 163 -15.48 -4.60 5.06
CA ALA A 163 -14.49 -4.72 6.10
C ALA A 163 -13.93 -6.16 6.14
N ILE A 164 -12.61 -6.28 6.09
CA ILE A 164 -11.88 -7.54 6.08
C ILE A 164 -11.45 -7.88 7.50
N TRP A 165 -11.63 -9.12 7.92
CA TRP A 165 -11.11 -9.60 9.20
C TRP A 165 -9.58 -9.71 9.15
N LEU A 166 -8.90 -8.95 10.01
CA LEU A 166 -7.45 -8.96 10.17
C LEU A 166 -7.06 -9.57 11.52
N SER A 167 -5.94 -10.30 11.57
CA SER A 167 -5.45 -10.93 12.79
C SER A 167 -3.93 -10.92 12.87
N THR A 168 -3.40 -11.31 14.03
CA THR A 168 -1.95 -11.44 14.26
C THR A 168 -1.40 -12.82 13.88
N SER A 169 -2.26 -13.82 13.70
CA SER A 169 -1.89 -15.11 13.11
C SER A 169 -1.71 -14.99 11.60
N SER A 170 -0.92 -15.88 11.00
CA SER A 170 -0.75 -15.89 9.54
C SER A 170 -2.12 -16.10 8.86
N PRO A 171 -2.48 -15.34 7.81
CA PRO A 171 -3.76 -15.50 7.11
C PRO A 171 -4.02 -16.94 6.64
N GLU A 172 -2.95 -17.67 6.29
CA GLU A 172 -2.99 -19.08 5.88
C GLU A 172 -3.42 -20.07 6.98
N THR A 173 -3.39 -19.66 8.24
CA THR A 173 -3.66 -20.52 9.40
C THR A 173 -5.00 -20.25 10.08
N SER A 174 -5.79 -19.31 9.54
CA SER A 174 -7.08 -18.93 10.13
C SER A 174 -8.17 -19.93 9.74
N VAL A 175 -8.47 -20.90 10.62
CA VAL A 175 -9.54 -21.91 10.43
C VAL A 175 -10.94 -21.30 10.58
N TYR A 176 -11.07 -20.09 11.14
CA TYR A 176 -12.35 -19.51 11.57
C TYR A 176 -12.95 -18.46 10.63
N HIS A 177 -12.27 -18.07 9.54
CA HIS A 177 -12.80 -17.05 8.63
C HIS A 177 -12.64 -17.47 7.17
N PRO A 178 -13.72 -17.45 6.35
CA PRO A 178 -13.65 -17.78 4.92
C PRO A 178 -12.80 -16.79 4.09
N LEU A 179 -12.33 -15.70 4.70
CA LEU A 179 -11.28 -14.81 4.17
C LEU A 179 -9.86 -15.25 4.55
N ALA A 180 -9.64 -16.53 4.88
CA ALA A 180 -8.30 -17.14 4.99
C ALA A 180 -7.56 -17.25 3.63
N GLY A 181 -7.93 -16.42 2.66
CA GLY A 181 -7.40 -16.31 1.31
C GLY A 181 -7.00 -14.88 0.97
N SER A 182 -6.46 -14.67 -0.23
CA SER A 182 -6.06 -13.34 -0.71
C SER A 182 -7.30 -12.51 -1.08
N TYR A 183 -7.46 -11.31 -0.53
CA TYR A 183 -8.49 -10.37 -0.95
C TYR A 183 -8.01 -9.65 -2.22
N ASP A 184 -8.62 -9.98 -3.36
CA ASP A 184 -8.15 -9.57 -4.69
C ASP A 184 -8.95 -8.36 -5.20
N LEU A 185 -8.37 -7.16 -5.11
CA LEU A 185 -8.93 -5.92 -5.68
C LEU A 185 -8.73 -5.83 -7.20
N GLY A 186 -8.26 -6.91 -7.83
CA GLY A 186 -8.40 -7.14 -9.27
C GLY A 186 -9.82 -7.55 -9.69
N ASP A 187 -10.69 -7.87 -8.73
CA ASP A 187 -12.13 -8.04 -8.93
C ASP A 187 -12.87 -6.76 -8.54
N LEU A 188 -13.77 -6.29 -9.40
CA LEU A 188 -14.56 -5.09 -9.13
C LEU A 188 -15.49 -5.27 -7.92
N GLU A 189 -15.97 -6.49 -7.66
CA GLU A 189 -16.85 -6.78 -6.50
C GLU A 189 -16.12 -6.57 -5.15
N HIS A 190 -14.79 -6.63 -5.16
CA HIS A 190 -13.94 -6.36 -4.00
C HIS A 190 -13.50 -4.90 -3.87
N VAL A 191 -13.90 -4.03 -4.79
CA VAL A 191 -13.56 -2.59 -4.77
C VAL A 191 -14.77 -1.79 -4.28
N TYR A 192 -14.54 -0.94 -3.28
CA TYR A 192 -15.55 0.00 -2.81
C TYR A 192 -15.88 1.04 -3.88
N GLY A 193 -17.14 1.10 -4.28
CA GLY A 193 -17.62 2.04 -5.31
C GLY A 193 -16.94 1.82 -6.67
N ALA A 194 -17.00 2.83 -7.53
CA ALA A 194 -16.44 2.77 -8.89
C ALA A 194 -14.97 3.23 -8.97
N GLY A 195 -14.15 2.87 -7.97
CA GLY A 195 -12.78 3.38 -7.82
C GLY A 195 -11.69 2.67 -8.64
N ALA A 196 -12.05 1.74 -9.52
CA ALA A 196 -11.12 0.94 -10.31
C ALA A 196 -11.55 0.87 -11.78
N LYS A 197 -10.59 0.60 -12.67
CA LYS A 197 -10.80 0.57 -14.12
C LYS A 197 -10.58 -0.82 -14.69
N PRO A 198 -11.41 -1.27 -15.65
CA PRO A 198 -11.19 -2.53 -16.34
C PRO A 198 -9.85 -2.51 -17.08
N LEU A 199 -9.06 -3.55 -16.83
CA LEU A 199 -7.89 -3.95 -17.57
C LEU A 199 -8.26 -5.11 -18.50
N SER A 200 -7.38 -5.49 -19.43
CA SER A 200 -7.58 -6.71 -20.21
C SER A 200 -7.54 -7.95 -19.32
N GLY A 201 -8.16 -9.06 -19.75
CA GLY A 201 -8.12 -10.32 -19.01
C GLY A 201 -9.11 -10.42 -17.85
N MET A 202 -10.20 -9.64 -17.88
CA MET A 202 -11.24 -9.60 -16.83
C MET A 202 -10.72 -9.14 -15.46
N ARG A 203 -9.66 -8.32 -15.43
CA ARG A 203 -9.13 -7.70 -14.22
C ARG A 203 -9.53 -6.25 -14.12
N TYR A 204 -9.53 -5.72 -12.91
CA TYR A 204 -9.60 -4.30 -12.62
C TYR A 204 -8.29 -3.85 -12.01
N GLY A 205 -7.95 -2.58 -12.21
CA GLY A 205 -6.74 -1.97 -11.69
C GLY A 205 -7.00 -0.60 -11.09
N MET A 206 -6.07 -0.19 -10.24
CA MET A 206 -5.93 1.20 -9.83
C MET A 206 -5.75 2.04 -11.09
N ILE A 207 -6.34 3.23 -11.08
CA ILE A 207 -6.37 4.12 -12.23
C ILE A 207 -5.11 4.97 -12.22
N ALA A 208 -4.35 4.94 -13.31
CA ALA A 208 -3.14 5.73 -13.44
C ALA A 208 -3.46 7.22 -13.67
N GLY A 209 -2.53 8.10 -13.29
CA GLY A 209 -2.64 9.53 -13.61
C GLY A 209 -3.01 10.42 -12.43
N ASP A 210 -2.92 9.94 -11.18
CA ASP A 210 -2.93 10.78 -9.97
C ASP A 210 -1.49 11.03 -9.52
N GLY A 211 -0.71 11.67 -10.40
CA GLY A 211 0.72 11.94 -10.20
C GLY A 211 0.99 13.24 -9.44
N TYR A 212 0.03 14.16 -9.38
CA TYR A 212 0.15 15.40 -8.62
C TYR A 212 -0.28 15.23 -7.16
N GLN A 213 -1.11 14.23 -6.85
CA GLN A 213 -1.56 13.86 -5.50
C GLN A 213 -2.07 15.05 -4.67
N ASP A 214 -2.87 15.94 -5.29
CA ASP A 214 -3.41 17.14 -4.66
C ASP A 214 -4.52 16.88 -3.62
N SER A 215 -4.61 15.64 -3.11
CA SER A 215 -5.58 15.13 -2.13
C SER A 215 -7.04 15.10 -2.59
N ARG A 216 -7.32 15.41 -3.86
CA ARG A 216 -8.69 15.43 -4.38
C ARG A 216 -9.23 14.06 -4.77
N TYR A 217 -8.40 13.03 -4.73
CA TYR A 217 -8.76 11.65 -5.11
C TYR A 217 -9.43 11.59 -6.48
N GLU A 218 -8.89 12.34 -7.44
CA GLU A 218 -9.37 12.44 -8.81
C GLU A 218 -8.20 12.52 -9.78
N THR A 219 -8.40 12.14 -11.04
CA THR A 219 -7.46 12.48 -12.12
C THR A 219 -7.95 13.74 -12.81
N ASN A 220 -7.16 14.81 -12.84
CA ASN A 220 -7.60 16.09 -13.41
C ASN A 220 -6.56 16.73 -14.34
N ALA A 221 -6.88 17.93 -14.83
CA ALA A 221 -6.02 18.68 -15.73
C ALA A 221 -4.66 19.05 -15.11
N ASN A 222 -4.58 19.19 -13.78
CA ASN A 222 -3.29 19.45 -13.12
C ASN A 222 -2.39 18.22 -13.24
N ASP A 223 -2.89 17.01 -12.99
CA ASP A 223 -2.12 15.78 -13.16
C ASP A 223 -1.59 15.64 -14.58
N PHE A 224 -2.48 15.84 -15.57
CA PHE A 224 -2.10 15.76 -16.98
C PHE A 224 -1.06 16.80 -17.38
N ASN A 225 -1.18 18.04 -16.87
CA ASN A 225 -0.20 19.09 -17.10
C ASN A 225 1.16 18.73 -16.50
N GLN A 226 1.21 18.10 -15.33
CA GLN A 226 2.46 17.64 -14.71
C GLN A 226 3.15 16.56 -15.54
N VAL A 227 2.40 15.54 -16.00
CA VAL A 227 2.96 14.50 -16.88
C VAL A 227 3.46 15.11 -18.20
N THR A 228 2.67 16.02 -18.80
CA THR A 228 3.06 16.73 -20.03
C THR A 228 4.35 17.54 -19.85
N ALA A 229 4.52 18.19 -18.69
CA ALA A 229 5.76 18.89 -18.37
C ALA A 229 6.95 17.91 -18.29
N GLY A 230 6.79 16.77 -17.59
CA GLY A 230 7.84 15.76 -17.48
C GLY A 230 8.29 15.19 -18.83
N VAL A 231 7.36 14.99 -19.78
CA VAL A 231 7.70 14.58 -21.15
C VAL A 231 8.51 15.64 -21.88
N ARG A 232 8.11 16.92 -21.77
CA ARG A 232 8.83 18.05 -22.41
C ARG A 232 10.23 18.22 -21.83
N GLU A 233 10.40 17.94 -20.55
CA GLU A 233 11.68 17.99 -19.83
C GLU A 233 12.56 16.77 -20.13
N GLY A 234 12.03 15.71 -20.74
CA GLY A 234 12.79 14.49 -21.06
C GLY A 234 13.27 13.74 -19.82
N ILE A 235 12.50 13.80 -18.73
CA ILE A 235 12.91 13.25 -17.44
C ILE A 235 13.03 11.72 -17.53
N GLY A 236 14.12 11.20 -16.97
CA GLY A 236 14.41 9.77 -16.95
C GLY A 236 15.15 9.25 -18.19
N PHE A 237 15.20 10.02 -19.29
CA PHE A 237 15.74 9.56 -20.57
C PHE A 237 17.21 9.10 -20.52
N LEU A 238 18.07 9.87 -19.84
CA LEU A 238 19.50 9.53 -19.69
C LEU A 238 19.79 8.68 -18.45
N SER A 239 18.95 8.81 -17.42
CA SER A 239 19.09 8.13 -16.14
C SER A 239 17.70 7.89 -15.58
N PRO A 240 17.25 6.63 -15.48
CA PRO A 240 15.93 6.33 -14.95
C PRO A 240 15.70 6.94 -13.56
N VAL A 241 14.48 7.43 -13.33
CA VAL A 241 14.12 8.13 -12.10
C VAL A 241 12.91 7.51 -11.40
N TYR A 242 12.81 7.76 -10.10
CA TYR A 242 11.59 7.48 -9.33
C TYR A 242 10.78 8.77 -9.22
N ASP A 243 9.85 8.98 -10.15
CA ASP A 243 9.06 10.21 -10.27
C ASP A 243 7.56 9.88 -10.28
N PRO A 244 6.70 10.67 -9.62
CA PRO A 244 5.26 10.43 -9.63
C PRO A 244 4.61 10.72 -11.00
N ARG A 245 5.27 11.44 -11.90
CA ARG A 245 4.80 11.68 -13.28
C ARG A 245 5.08 10.51 -14.24
N ASP A 246 5.94 9.57 -13.85
CA ASP A 246 6.15 8.29 -14.55
C ASP A 246 5.00 7.36 -14.18
N VAL A 247 3.84 7.57 -14.82
CA VAL A 247 2.58 6.87 -14.54
C VAL A 247 2.57 5.46 -15.13
N ASP A 248 3.46 5.15 -16.07
CA ASP A 248 3.67 3.81 -16.61
C ASP A 248 4.74 3.00 -15.84
N LEU A 249 5.44 3.62 -14.89
CA LEU A 249 6.48 3.00 -14.05
C LEU A 249 7.67 2.44 -14.86
N SER A 250 8.00 3.04 -16.00
CA SER A 250 9.15 2.61 -16.80
C SER A 250 10.46 3.25 -16.33
N GLY A 251 10.42 4.24 -15.45
CA GLY A 251 11.55 5.06 -15.02
C GLY A 251 11.87 6.22 -15.96
N GLU A 252 11.05 6.42 -16.99
CA GLU A 252 11.21 7.43 -18.05
C GLU A 252 9.87 8.07 -18.36
N ILE A 253 9.77 9.39 -18.27
CA ILE A 253 8.53 10.10 -18.58
C ILE A 253 8.50 10.40 -20.09
N ASN A 254 7.66 9.66 -20.83
CA ASN A 254 7.63 9.69 -22.28
C ASN A 254 6.20 9.69 -22.85
N ALA A 255 6.07 9.47 -24.15
CA ALA A 255 4.77 9.45 -24.84
C ALA A 255 3.78 8.42 -24.31
N ARG A 256 4.24 7.33 -23.67
CA ARG A 256 3.38 6.33 -23.02
C ARG A 256 2.68 6.93 -21.81
N ASP A 257 3.40 7.62 -20.94
CA ASP A 257 2.86 8.34 -19.78
C ASP A 257 1.84 9.38 -20.20
N TYR A 258 2.21 10.20 -21.19
CA TYR A 258 1.32 11.22 -21.75
C TYR A 258 -0.01 10.61 -22.21
N LYS A 259 0.04 9.50 -22.94
CA LYS A 259 -1.16 8.84 -23.46
C LYS A 259 -2.05 8.30 -22.34
N ILE A 260 -1.46 7.74 -21.28
CA ILE A 260 -2.20 7.27 -20.11
C ILE A 260 -2.86 8.45 -19.39
N ALA A 261 -2.09 9.49 -19.07
CA ALA A 261 -2.58 10.68 -18.37
C ALA A 261 -3.64 11.46 -19.18
N SER A 262 -3.48 11.58 -20.50
CA SER A 262 -4.47 12.20 -21.38
C SER A 262 -5.81 11.46 -21.33
N ARG A 263 -5.79 10.12 -21.41
CA ARG A 263 -7.01 9.31 -21.29
C ARG A 263 -7.68 9.43 -19.93
N ALA A 264 -6.87 9.53 -18.87
CA ALA A 264 -7.38 9.72 -17.51
C ALA A 264 -8.05 11.09 -17.36
N ASN A 265 -7.43 12.15 -17.87
CA ASN A 265 -7.98 13.50 -17.88
C ASN A 265 -9.27 13.62 -18.69
N ASP A 266 -9.34 12.97 -19.86
CA ASP A 266 -10.55 13.02 -20.71
C ASP A 266 -11.75 12.31 -20.06
N ALA A 267 -11.50 11.23 -19.33
CA ALA A 267 -12.54 10.43 -18.68
C ALA A 267 -12.93 10.96 -17.29
N LEU A 268 -12.04 11.69 -16.61
CA LEU A 268 -12.19 12.20 -15.24
C LEU A 268 -12.59 11.10 -14.24
N TYR A 269 -11.58 10.44 -13.66
CA TYR A 269 -11.78 9.39 -12.66
C TYR A 269 -11.73 9.90 -11.23
N PHE A 270 -12.33 9.13 -10.32
CA PHE A 270 -12.32 9.37 -8.88
C PHE A 270 -12.04 8.07 -8.11
N ALA A 271 -11.44 8.19 -6.92
CA ALA A 271 -11.47 7.07 -5.98
C ALA A 271 -12.92 6.84 -5.51
N GLY A 272 -13.31 5.57 -5.34
CA GLY A 272 -14.70 5.19 -5.04
C GLY A 272 -15.24 5.67 -3.68
N PHE A 273 -14.39 6.23 -2.82
CA PHE A 273 -14.73 6.75 -1.49
C PHE A 273 -14.51 8.27 -1.36
N LYS A 274 -14.41 9.00 -2.48
CA LYS A 274 -14.33 10.47 -2.43
C LYS A 274 -15.63 11.04 -1.85
N ALA A 275 -15.52 11.80 -0.76
CA ALA A 275 -16.68 12.40 -0.09
C ALA A 275 -17.46 13.33 -1.03
N GLY A 276 -18.79 13.20 -1.06
CA GLY A 276 -19.70 14.10 -1.77
C GLY A 276 -20.04 13.71 -3.21
N GLN A 277 -19.99 12.43 -3.57
CA GLN A 277 -20.62 11.90 -4.79
C GLN A 277 -21.80 10.98 -4.40
N PRO A 278 -22.85 10.90 -5.23
CA PRO A 278 -24.03 10.05 -4.96
C PRO A 278 -23.70 8.56 -4.88
#